data_AF-A0A847EFQ7-F1
#
_entry.id   AF-A0A847EFQ7-F1
#
_cell.length_a   1.000
_cell.length_b   1.000
_cell.length_c   1.000
_cell.angle_alpha   90.00
_cell.angle_beta   90.00
_cell.angle_gamma   90.00
#
_symmetry.space_group_name_H-M   'P 1'
#
loop_
_entity.id
_entity.type
_entity.pdbx_description
1 polymer ?
#
loop_
_entity_poly.entity_id
_entity_poly.type
_entity_poly.pdbx_seq_one_letter_code
_entity_poly.pdbx_strand_id
1 'polypeptide(L)'
;YGIYDEDSGVETRGRFIIDPDGIIQGFEVLTPSVGRNVSESIRQIQAFQLVRAAGGTEATPSGWKPGKETLKPNPDLVGNVWKVWKVEQAFDD
;
A
#
# COMPACT_ATOMS: atom_id res chain seq x y z
N TYR A 1 -6.05 -5.76 17.16
CA TYR A 1 -6.10 -4.76 16.09
C TYR A 1 -6.22 -3.31 16.58
N GLY A 2 -6.68 -3.03 17.81
CA GLY A 2 -6.62 -1.67 18.39
C GLY A 2 -7.61 -0.66 17.80
N ILE A 3 -8.76 -1.14 17.31
CA ILE A 3 -9.75 -0.33 16.56
C ILE A 3 -11.02 -0.06 17.37
N TYR A 4 -11.23 -0.83 18.43
CA TYR A 4 -12.38 -0.69 19.33
C TYR A 4 -12.20 0.53 20.23
N ASP A 5 -13.23 1.34 20.34
CA ASP A 5 -13.33 2.45 21.27
C ASP A 5 -14.25 2.04 22.42
N GLU A 6 -13.68 1.89 23.62
CA GLU A 6 -14.41 1.43 24.81
C GLU A 6 -15.46 2.43 25.28
N ASP A 7 -15.23 3.74 25.09
CA ASP A 7 -16.12 4.79 25.58
C ASP A 7 -17.41 4.87 24.75
N SER A 8 -17.27 4.73 23.43
CA SER A 8 -18.41 4.77 22.51
C SER A 8 -19.03 3.40 22.24
N GLY A 9 -18.37 2.32 22.64
CA GLY A 9 -18.84 0.94 22.45
C GLY A 9 -18.87 0.48 20.99
N VAL A 10 -18.16 1.19 20.10
CA VAL A 10 -18.10 0.90 18.66
C VAL A 10 -16.67 0.81 18.18
N GLU A 11 -16.45 0.13 17.05
CA GLU A 11 -15.18 0.16 16.34
C GLU A 11 -15.08 1.36 15.39
N THR A 12 -13.86 1.89 15.24
CA THR A 12 -13.53 2.79 14.13
C THR A 12 -13.42 1.99 12.82
N ARG A 13 -13.32 2.67 11.66
CA ARG A 13 -13.35 2.00 10.35
C ARG A 13 -12.01 1.40 9.96
N GLY A 14 -11.55 0.43 10.75
CA GLY A 14 -10.31 -0.33 10.49
C GLY A 14 -10.42 -1.23 9.26
N ARG A 15 -9.34 -1.29 8.47
CA ARG A 15 -9.13 -2.26 7.39
C ARG A 15 -7.69 -2.74 7.46
N PHE A 16 -7.49 -4.05 7.34
CA PHE A 16 -6.18 -4.69 7.38
C PHE A 16 -5.99 -5.54 6.12
N ILE A 17 -4.81 -5.45 5.51
CA ILE A 17 -4.34 -6.35 4.46
C ILE A 17 -3.39 -7.34 5.14
N ILE A 18 -3.76 -8.61 5.10
CA ILE A 18 -3.04 -9.71 5.74
C ILE A 18 -2.59 -10.66 4.64
N ASP A 19 -1.31 -11.01 4.62
CA ASP A 19 -0.77 -11.92 3.63
C ASP A 19 -1.04 -13.40 3.96
N PRO A 20 -0.71 -14.35 3.06
CA PRO A 20 -0.91 -15.78 3.30
C PRO A 20 -0.16 -16.36 4.50
N ASP A 21 0.87 -15.68 5.00
CA ASP A 21 1.65 -16.10 6.18
C ASP A 21 1.05 -15.53 7.49
N GLY A 22 -0.08 -14.80 7.38
CA GLY A 22 -0.76 -14.18 8.52
C GLY A 22 -0.15 -12.85 8.96
N ILE A 23 0.75 -12.26 8.16
CA ILE A 23 1.44 -11.01 8.50
C ILE A 23 0.64 -9.81 7.98
N ILE A 24 0.45 -8.80 8.83
CA ILE A 24 -0.18 -7.53 8.42
C ILE A 24 0.80 -6.76 7.54
N GLN A 25 0.43 -6.56 6.27
CA GLN A 25 1.22 -5.83 5.29
C GLN A 25 0.84 -4.34 5.22
N GLY A 26 -0.42 -4.03 5.51
CA GLY A 26 -0.90 -2.66 5.53
C GLY A 26 -2.21 -2.55 6.28
N PHE A 27 -2.48 -1.35 6.81
CA PHE A 27 -3.75 -1.07 7.47
C PHE A 27 -4.15 0.39 7.25
N GLU A 28 -5.45 0.64 7.37
CA GLU A 28 -6.07 1.96 7.31
C GLU A 28 -7.10 2.06 8.41
N VAL A 29 -7.12 3.19 9.13
CA VAL A 29 -8.10 3.48 10.16
C VAL A 29 -8.69 4.84 9.85
N LEU A 30 -9.99 4.88 9.55
CA LEU A 30 -10.73 6.12 9.35
C LEU A 30 -11.70 6.35 10.50
N THR A 31 -11.92 7.62 10.82
CA THR A 31 -13.01 8.01 11.71
C THR A 31 -14.37 7.63 11.07
N PRO A 32 -15.45 7.49 11.85
CA PRO A 32 -16.73 7.01 11.34
C PRO A 32 -17.35 7.85 10.21
N SER A 33 -16.99 9.12 10.07
CA SER A 33 -17.57 10.05 9.09
C SER A 33 -17.05 9.89 7.66
N VAL A 34 -15.94 9.17 7.44
CA VAL A 34 -15.30 9.06 6.11
C VAL A 34 -15.29 7.60 5.64
N GLY A 35 -15.73 7.37 4.41
CA GLY A 35 -15.70 6.07 3.76
C GLY A 35 -14.32 5.69 3.23
N ARG A 36 -14.05 4.39 3.14
CA ARG A 36 -12.82 3.85 2.55
C ARG A 36 -12.90 3.86 1.02
N ASN A 37 -11.74 3.87 0.36
CA ASN A 37 -11.66 3.71 -1.09
C ASN A 37 -11.42 2.24 -1.47
N VAL A 38 -12.41 1.63 -2.14
CA VAL A 38 -12.33 0.22 -2.58
C VAL A 38 -11.25 0.04 -3.65
N SER A 39 -11.14 0.97 -4.61
CA SER A 39 -10.14 0.91 -5.67
C SER A 39 -8.72 0.95 -5.10
N GLU A 40 -8.48 1.76 -4.05
CA GLU A 40 -7.17 1.78 -3.38
C GLU A 40 -6.90 0.46 -2.64
N SER A 41 -7.93 -0.16 -2.05
CA SER A 41 -7.81 -1.49 -1.43
C SER A 41 -7.34 -2.53 -2.44
N ILE A 42 -7.97 -2.56 -3.62
CA ILE A 42 -7.62 -3.49 -4.69
C ILE A 42 -6.21 -3.21 -5.21
N ARG A 43 -5.86 -1.92 -5.44
CA ARG A 43 -4.52 -1.52 -5.90
C ARG A 43 -3.44 -1.97 -4.93
N GLN A 44 -3.62 -1.77 -3.62
CA GLN A 44 -2.68 -2.20 -2.60
C GLN A 44 -2.54 -3.73 -2.56
N ILE A 45 -3.64 -4.48 -2.65
CA ILE A 45 -3.60 -5.95 -2.72
C ILE A 45 -2.76 -6.42 -3.92
N GLN A 46 -3.00 -5.84 -5.11
CA GLN A 46 -2.24 -6.16 -6.32
C GLN A 46 -0.75 -5.81 -6.18
N ALA A 47 -0.42 -4.68 -5.56
CA ALA A 47 0.95 -4.26 -5.30
C ALA A 47 1.68 -5.25 -4.38
N PHE A 48 1.05 -5.62 -3.26
CA PHE A 48 1.62 -6.61 -2.33
C PHE A 48 1.77 -7.99 -2.95
N GLN A 49 0.82 -8.41 -3.80
CA GLN A 49 0.94 -9.67 -4.55
C GLN A 49 2.13 -9.65 -5.50
N LEU A 50 2.36 -8.55 -6.22
CA LEU A 50 3.52 -8.39 -7.11
C LEU A 50 4.83 -8.46 -6.32
N VAL A 51 4.95 -7.66 -5.25
CA VAL A 51 6.17 -7.60 -4.43
C VAL A 51 6.47 -8.98 -3.80
N ARG A 52 5.43 -9.69 -3.34
CA ARG A 52 5.55 -11.06 -2.82
C ARG A 52 6.03 -12.01 -3.90
N ALA A 53 5.44 -11.97 -5.10
CA ALA A 53 5.84 -12.82 -6.21
C ALA A 53 7.29 -12.56 -6.67
N ALA A 54 7.75 -11.31 -6.58
CA ALA A 54 9.11 -10.91 -6.86
C ALA A 54 10.12 -11.26 -5.74
N GLY A 55 9.67 -11.83 -4.61
CA GLY A 55 10.55 -12.18 -3.49
C GLY A 55 11.29 -10.97 -2.89
N GLY A 56 10.68 -9.77 -2.96
CA GLY A 56 11.30 -8.54 -2.46
C GLY A 56 12.35 -7.90 -3.38
N THR A 57 12.55 -8.43 -4.60
CA THR A 57 13.46 -7.84 -5.59
C THR A 57 12.86 -6.67 -6.36
N GLU A 58 11.55 -6.44 -6.19
CA GLU A 58 10.82 -5.31 -6.75
C GLU A 58 10.06 -4.56 -5.66
N ALA A 59 9.85 -3.26 -5.88
CA ALA A 59 9.02 -2.40 -5.05
C ALA A 59 8.08 -1.55 -5.93
N THR A 60 6.86 -1.33 -5.47
CA THR A 60 5.88 -0.50 -6.20
C THR A 60 5.99 0.96 -5.74
N PRO A 61 6.36 1.92 -6.61
CA PRO A 61 6.47 3.32 -6.23
C PRO A 61 5.11 3.98 -5.96
N SER A 62 5.12 5.25 -5.53
CA SER A 62 3.89 6.01 -5.30
C SER A 62 3.01 6.04 -6.56
N GLY A 63 1.70 5.88 -6.38
CA GLY A 63 0.73 5.85 -7.48
C GLY A 63 0.80 4.63 -8.39
N TRP A 64 1.62 3.62 -8.06
CA TRP A 64 1.75 2.41 -8.86
C TRP A 64 0.40 1.70 -9.05
N LYS A 65 0.16 1.23 -10.27
CA LYS A 65 -0.99 0.42 -10.67
C LYS A 65 -0.52 -0.74 -11.56
N PRO A 66 -1.31 -1.80 -11.73
CA PRO A 66 -0.98 -2.87 -12.66
C PRO A 66 -0.59 -2.32 -14.04
N GLY A 67 0.56 -2.80 -14.55
CA GLY A 67 1.13 -2.35 -15.83
C GLY A 67 2.09 -1.15 -15.72
N LYS A 68 2.14 -0.41 -14.61
CA LYS A 68 3.16 0.62 -14.39
C LYS A 68 4.50 -0.01 -13.95
N GLU A 69 5.59 0.70 -14.22
CA GLU A 69 6.95 0.28 -13.86
C GLU A 69 7.14 0.16 -12.34
N THR A 70 7.91 -0.84 -11.95
CA THR A 70 8.35 -1.06 -10.57
C THR A 70 9.77 -0.56 -10.37
N LEU A 71 10.17 -0.39 -9.12
CA LEU A 71 11.54 -0.12 -8.72
C LEU A 71 12.25 -1.43 -8.43
N LYS A 72 13.54 -1.53 -8.76
CA LYS A 72 14.41 -2.64 -8.38
C LYS A 72 15.36 -2.18 -7.26
N PRO A 73 15.05 -2.44 -5.98
CA PRO A 73 15.86 -1.96 -4.87
C PRO A 73 17.30 -2.44 -4.97
N ASN A 74 18.26 -1.51 -4.90
CA ASN A 74 19.69 -1.78 -4.86
C ASN A 74 20.42 -0.59 -4.20
N PRO A 75 21.69 -0.76 -3.76
CA PRO A 75 22.44 0.31 -3.10
C PRO A 75 22.57 1.59 -3.92
N ASP A 76 22.73 1.50 -5.24
CA ASP A 76 22.88 2.67 -6.11
C ASP A 76 21.61 3.51 -6.20
N LEU A 77 20.44 2.92 -5.90
CA LEU A 77 19.16 3.60 -5.91
C LEU A 77 18.92 4.45 -4.65
N VAL A 78 19.69 4.24 -3.57
CA VAL A 78 19.56 5.01 -2.32
C VAL A 78 19.85 6.49 -2.59
N GLY A 79 18.89 7.37 -2.29
CA GLY A 79 18.97 8.80 -2.60
C GLY A 79 18.84 9.15 -4.09
N ASN A 80 18.66 8.15 -4.96
CA ASN A 80 18.67 8.29 -6.43
C ASN A 80 17.36 7.84 -7.10
N VAL A 81 16.32 7.49 -6.33
CA VAL A 81 15.00 7.08 -6.87
C VAL A 81 14.45 8.07 -7.89
N TRP A 82 14.65 9.37 -7.67
CA TRP A 82 14.21 10.45 -8.56
C TRP A 82 14.79 10.37 -9.99
N LYS A 83 15.85 9.59 -10.21
CA LYS A 83 16.44 9.36 -11.55
C LYS A 83 15.60 8.41 -12.39
N VAL A 84 14.87 7.48 -11.76
CA VAL A 84 14.08 6.44 -12.43
C VAL A 84 12.57 6.58 -12.19
N TRP A 85 12.17 7.38 -11.22
CA TRP A 85 10.76 7.67 -10.93
C TRP A 85 10.55 9.18 -10.74
N LYS A 86 9.46 9.71 -11.29
CA LYS A 86 9.09 11.13 -11.29
C LYS A 86 7.74 11.32 -10.61
N VAL A 87 7.53 12.48 -9.99
CA VAL A 87 6.32 12.78 -9.21
C VAL A 87 5.06 12.72 -10.08
N GLU A 88 5.18 13.12 -11.34
CA GLU A 88 4.11 13.10 -12.33
C GLU A 88 3.59 11.67 -12.55
N GLN A 89 4.45 10.65 -12.42
CA GLN A 89 4.05 9.24 -12.57
C GLN A 89 3.18 8.73 -11.42
N ALA A 90 3.10 9.46 -10.29
CA ALA A 90 2.22 9.14 -9.17
C ALA A 90 0.73 9.30 -9.51
N PHE A 91 0.44 10.10 -10.53
CA PHE A 91 -0.92 10.43 -10.93
C PHE A 91 -1.27 9.71 -12.24
N ASP A 92 -2.54 9.79 -12.63
CA ASP A 92 -3.06 9.16 -13.86
C ASP A 92 -3.20 10.15 -15.02
N ASP A 93 -2.69 11.37 -14.84
CA ASP A 93 -2.79 12.50 -15.78
C ASP A 93 -1.75 12.43 -16.91
#